data_AF-A0A0S9CNL2-F1
#
_entry.id   AF-A0A0S9CNL2-F1
#
_cell.length_a   1.000
_cell.length_b   1.000
_cell.length_c   1.000
_cell.angle_alpha   90.00
_cell.angle_beta   90.00
_cell.angle_gamma   90.00
#
_symmetry.space_group_name_H-M   'P 1'
#
loop_
_entity.id
_entity.type
_entity.pdbx_description
1 polymer ?
#
loop_
_entity_poly.entity_id
_entity_poly.type
_entity_poly.pdbx_seq_one_letter_code
_entity_poly.pdbx_strand_id
1 'polypeptide(L)'
;MKPTGNLRLGIVVGRSSHPQATLDNLWSRALESVEPADRQLSVTAAYVAGAGPALVPSAPGLELVPVVPAGPGRLAAVLDALSRKGGPLGIAGRLARDNWESRQLAKAIARSAGLQTALLGADVVVAADVAANRAVWQLRRRTAAPLVHGPIAMMHALRRIAER
;
A
#
# COMPACT_ATOMS: atom_id res chain seq x y z
N MET A 1 16.22 29.00 4.32
CA MET A 1 15.27 28.33 5.23
C MET A 1 15.10 26.90 4.74
N LYS A 2 15.53 25.88 5.50
CA LYS A 2 15.16 24.49 5.20
C LYS A 2 13.64 24.37 5.39
N PRO A 3 12.88 23.71 4.50
CA PRO A 3 11.45 23.57 4.70
C PRO A 3 11.21 22.62 5.89
N THR A 4 10.76 23.21 6.99
CA THR A 4 10.17 22.53 8.16
C THR A 4 8.77 22.05 7.79
N GLY A 5 8.71 20.97 7.01
CA GLY A 5 7.47 20.35 6.57
C GLY A 5 7.32 18.96 7.15
N ASN A 6 6.12 18.63 7.66
CA ASN A 6 5.74 17.24 7.90
C ASN A 6 5.61 16.52 6.56
N LEU A 7 6.39 15.45 6.37
CA LEU A 7 6.32 14.62 5.18
C LEU A 7 5.29 13.51 5.41
N ARG A 8 4.34 13.38 4.50
CA ARG A 8 3.24 12.41 4.57
C ARG A 8 3.47 11.26 3.59
N LEU A 9 3.51 10.03 4.07
CA LEU A 9 3.67 8.84 3.25
C LEU A 9 2.43 7.94 3.36
N GLY A 10 1.82 7.62 2.23
CA GLY A 10 0.75 6.63 2.12
C GLY A 10 1.33 5.26 1.79
N ILE A 11 1.04 4.24 2.59
CA ILE A 11 1.41 2.85 2.31
C ILE A 11 0.14 2.06 2.03
N VAL A 12 0.11 1.31 0.95
CA VAL A 12 -0.97 0.34 0.70
C VAL A 12 -0.39 -1.05 0.72
N VAL A 13 -0.82 -1.84 1.70
CA VAL A 13 -0.52 -3.27 1.85
C VAL A 13 -1.76 -4.06 1.44
N GLY A 14 -1.60 -4.87 0.40
CA GLY A 14 -2.63 -5.77 -0.08
C GLY A 14 -2.63 -7.06 0.73
N ARG A 15 -2.32 -8.18 0.07
CA ARG A 15 -2.31 -9.52 0.66
C ARG A 15 -0.90 -10.09 0.82
N SER A 16 0.01 -9.28 1.35
CA SER A 16 1.32 -9.81 1.76
C SER A 16 1.16 -10.99 2.72
N SER A 17 1.97 -12.04 2.56
CA SER A 17 2.04 -13.17 3.50
C SER A 17 2.53 -12.75 4.89
N HIS A 18 3.29 -11.65 4.96
CA HIS A 18 3.85 -11.09 6.19
C HIS A 18 3.60 -9.57 6.24
N PRO A 19 2.34 -9.14 6.43
CA PRO A 19 1.96 -7.73 6.29
C PRO A 19 2.63 -6.83 7.34
N GLN A 20 2.79 -7.30 8.58
CA GLN A 20 3.52 -6.58 9.64
C GLN A 20 4.98 -6.35 9.25
N ALA A 21 5.71 -7.42 8.91
CA ALA A 21 7.12 -7.32 8.52
C ALA A 21 7.32 -6.45 7.26
N THR A 22 6.38 -6.53 6.31
CA THR A 22 6.39 -5.67 5.12
C THR A 22 6.27 -4.19 5.51
N LEU A 23 5.35 -3.88 6.42
CA LEU A 23 5.14 -2.53 6.89
C LEU A 23 6.31 -2.00 7.72
N ASP A 24 6.83 -2.80 8.66
CA ASP A 24 7.97 -2.42 9.51
C ASP A 24 9.22 -2.14 8.68
N ASN A 25 9.48 -2.96 7.65
CA ASN A 25 10.55 -2.72 6.69
C ASN A 25 10.34 -1.40 5.93
N LEU A 26 9.15 -1.16 5.37
CA LEU A 26 8.87 0.10 4.66
C LEU A 26 8.98 1.32 5.59
N TRP A 27 8.49 1.22 6.82
CA TRP A 27 8.61 2.27 7.83
C TRP A 27 10.08 2.58 8.16
N SER A 28 10.87 1.56 8.50
CA SER A 28 12.30 1.71 8.81
C SER A 28 13.06 2.35 7.64
N ARG A 29 12.82 1.91 6.40
CA ARG A 29 13.44 2.49 5.20
C ARG A 29 12.99 3.92 4.92
N ALA A 30 11.73 4.25 5.22
CA ALA A 30 11.22 5.59 5.08
C ALA A 30 11.89 6.54 6.08
N LEU A 31 12.04 6.14 7.35
CA LEU A 31 12.75 6.91 8.37
C LEU A 31 14.21 7.15 7.97
N GLU A 32 14.95 6.10 7.58
CA GLU A 32 16.34 6.19 7.10
C GLU A 32 16.49 7.19 5.93
N SER A 33 15.41 7.38 5.15
CA SER A 33 15.42 8.29 3.99
C SER A 33 15.13 9.74 4.34
N VAL A 34 14.56 10.00 5.53
CA VAL A 34 14.11 11.33 5.98
C VAL A 34 14.97 11.86 7.13
N GLU A 35 15.64 11.01 7.91
CA GLU A 35 16.56 11.40 8.99
C GLU A 35 17.57 12.51 8.62
N PRO A 36 18.19 12.53 7.42
CA PRO A 36 19.13 13.59 7.05
C PRO A 36 18.49 14.98 6.89
N ALA A 37 17.16 15.06 6.77
CA ALA A 37 16.44 16.25 6.34
C ALA A 37 15.75 17.03 7.47
N ASP A 38 15.85 16.58 8.72
CA ASP A 38 15.21 17.20 9.90
C ASP A 38 13.69 17.43 9.72
N ARG A 39 13.04 16.50 9.00
CA ARG A 39 11.59 16.49 8.77
C ARG A 39 10.94 15.39 9.57
N GLN A 40 9.75 15.66 10.10
CA GLN A 40 8.95 14.65 10.76
C GLN A 40 8.12 13.88 9.71
N LEU A 41 8.15 12.55 9.81
CA LEU A 41 7.45 11.63 8.92
C LEU A 41 6.12 11.20 9.57
N SER A 42 5.02 11.37 8.85
CA SER A 42 3.71 10.83 9.20
C SER A 42 3.29 9.82 8.14
N VAL A 43 2.87 8.63 8.56
CA VAL A 43 2.52 7.53 7.66
C VAL A 43 1.10 7.08 7.90
N THR A 44 0.33 6.96 6.82
CA THR A 44 -0.95 6.27 6.83
C THR A 44 -0.82 4.97 6.04
N ALA A 45 -0.99 3.83 6.71
CA ALA A 45 -0.88 2.51 6.10
C ALA A 45 -2.25 1.82 6.01
N ALA A 46 -2.76 1.70 4.79
CA ALA A 46 -3.92 0.88 4.47
C ALA A 46 -3.51 -0.60 4.38
N TYR A 47 -4.22 -1.49 5.06
CA TYR A 47 -3.95 -2.93 4.98
C TYR A 47 -5.23 -3.76 4.85
N VAL A 48 -5.17 -4.88 4.13
CA VAL A 48 -6.32 -5.81 4.06
C VAL A 48 -6.49 -6.55 5.38
N ALA A 49 -7.63 -6.34 6.06
CA ALA A 49 -8.01 -7.11 7.24
C ALA A 49 -8.70 -8.43 6.83
N GLY A 50 -8.42 -9.54 7.54
CA GLY A 50 -9.29 -10.72 7.47
C GLY A 50 -8.66 -12.11 7.29
N ALA A 51 -7.37 -12.32 7.53
CA ALA A 51 -6.82 -13.70 7.53
C ALA A 51 -5.78 -13.99 8.63
N GLY A 52 -5.41 -12.99 9.43
CA GLY A 52 -4.39 -13.10 10.47
C GLY A 52 -4.62 -12.09 11.58
N PRO A 53 -3.70 -12.00 12.56
CA PRO A 53 -3.80 -11.02 13.63
C PRO A 53 -3.87 -9.60 13.04
N ALA A 54 -4.60 -8.72 13.74
CA ALA A 54 -4.61 -7.30 13.40
C ALA A 54 -3.18 -6.74 13.47
N LEU A 55 -2.84 -5.86 12.53
CA LEU A 55 -1.54 -5.20 12.54
C LEU A 55 -1.47 -4.25 13.75
N VAL A 56 -0.29 -4.17 14.35
CA VAL A 56 -0.01 -3.30 15.49
C VAL A 56 0.91 -2.16 15.02
N PRO A 57 0.58 -0.90 15.33
CA PRO A 57 1.48 0.20 15.01
C PRO A 57 2.82 -0.01 15.72
N SER A 58 3.91 -0.09 14.97
CA SER A 58 5.25 -0.35 15.52
C SER A 58 5.96 0.92 15.99
N ALA A 59 5.45 2.12 15.65
CA ALA A 59 6.09 3.39 15.99
C ALA A 59 5.09 4.57 16.06
N PRO A 60 5.45 5.66 16.78
CA PRO A 60 4.73 6.93 16.71
C PRO A 60 4.71 7.50 15.29
N GLY A 61 3.59 8.08 14.88
CA GLY A 61 3.43 8.67 13.54
C GLY A 61 3.00 7.70 12.45
N LEU A 62 2.87 6.40 12.75
CA LEU A 62 2.30 5.37 11.88
C LEU A 62 0.83 5.10 12.24
N GLU A 63 -0.08 5.53 11.39
CA GLU A 63 -1.51 5.22 11.47
C GLU A 63 -1.84 3.99 10.63
N LEU A 64 -2.49 3.01 11.24
CA LEU A 64 -2.94 1.78 10.56
C LEU A 64 -4.43 1.85 10.27
N VAL A 65 -4.79 1.75 8.99
CA VAL A 65 -6.18 1.77 8.54
C VAL A 65 -6.55 0.40 7.97
N PRO A 66 -7.36 -0.40 8.68
CA PRO A 66 -7.84 -1.67 8.14
C PRO A 66 -8.80 -1.41 6.98
N VAL A 67 -8.62 -2.15 5.89
CA VAL A 67 -9.48 -2.16 4.73
C VAL A 67 -10.09 -3.55 4.62
N VAL A 68 -11.42 -3.61 4.55
CA VAL A 68 -12.16 -4.87 4.37
C VAL A 68 -12.68 -4.90 2.94
N PRO A 69 -12.05 -5.67 2.02
CA PRO A 69 -12.60 -5.89 0.69
C PRO A 69 -13.93 -6.62 0.79
N ALA A 70 -14.81 -6.41 -0.20
CA ALA A 70 -16.03 -7.21 -0.28
C ALA A 70 -15.66 -8.71 -0.36
N GLY A 71 -16.32 -9.51 0.47
CA GLY A 71 -15.98 -10.91 0.73
C GLY A 71 -15.91 -11.80 -0.52
N PRO A 72 -15.30 -12.99 -0.39
CA PRO A 72 -15.08 -13.89 -1.52
C PRO A 72 -16.42 -14.43 -2.05
N GLY A 73 -16.90 -13.87 -3.16
CA GLY A 73 -18.02 -14.43 -3.91
C GLY A 73 -17.62 -15.69 -4.69
N ARG A 74 -18.58 -16.31 -5.37
CA ARG A 74 -18.37 -17.53 -6.18
C ARG A 74 -17.19 -17.41 -7.17
N LEU A 75 -16.99 -16.24 -7.75
CA LEU A 75 -15.88 -15.98 -8.67
C LEU A 75 -14.51 -16.14 -7.98
N ALA A 76 -14.37 -15.68 -6.74
CA ALA A 76 -13.11 -15.81 -6.00
C ALA A 76 -12.77 -17.29 -5.75
N ALA A 77 -13.76 -18.13 -5.46
CA ALA A 77 -13.58 -19.57 -5.30
C ALA A 77 -13.14 -20.28 -6.59
N VAL A 78 -13.71 -19.88 -7.74
CA VAL A 78 -13.31 -20.42 -9.05
C VAL A 78 -11.87 -20.02 -9.38
N LEU A 79 -11.51 -18.75 -9.17
CA LEU A 79 -10.15 -18.26 -9.42
C LEU A 79 -9.12 -18.95 -8.51
N ASP A 80 -9.47 -19.17 -7.24
CA ASP A 80 -8.64 -19.94 -6.31
C ASP A 80 -8.44 -21.38 -6.79
N ALA A 81 -9.52 -22.08 -7.18
CA ALA A 81 -9.43 -23.43 -7.71
C ALA A 81 -8.58 -23.53 -8.99
N LEU A 82 -8.70 -22.56 -9.91
CA LEU A 82 -7.87 -22.50 -11.11
C LEU A 82 -6.40 -22.22 -10.78
N SER A 83 -6.13 -21.32 -9.82
CA SER A 83 -4.77 -20.93 -9.43
C SER A 83 -3.91 -22.08 -8.88
N ARG A 84 -4.57 -23.12 -8.34
CA ARG A 84 -3.95 -24.34 -7.79
C ARG A 84 -3.60 -25.38 -8.85
N LYS A 85 -4.08 -25.24 -10.10
CA LYS A 85 -3.74 -26.17 -11.18
C LYS A 85 -2.28 -25.98 -11.62
N GLY A 86 -1.66 -27.06 -12.08
CA GLY A 86 -0.34 -27.00 -12.73
C GLY A 86 -0.43 -26.41 -14.14
N GLY A 87 0.70 -25.91 -14.65
CA GLY A 87 0.83 -25.46 -16.04
C GLY A 87 0.17 -24.11 -16.36
N PRO A 88 -0.06 -23.82 -17.66
CA PRO A 88 -0.52 -22.51 -18.13
C PRO A 88 -1.85 -22.05 -17.53
N LEU A 89 -2.79 -22.97 -17.30
CA LEU A 89 -4.08 -22.68 -16.67
C LEU A 89 -3.91 -22.19 -15.23
N GLY A 90 -2.95 -22.75 -14.48
CA GLY A 90 -2.60 -22.30 -13.14
C GLY A 90 -2.05 -20.87 -13.12
N ILE A 91 -1.16 -20.56 -14.07
CA ILE A 91 -0.60 -19.21 -14.23
C ILE A 91 -1.72 -18.21 -14.54
N ALA A 92 -2.59 -18.51 -15.50
CA ALA A 92 -3.73 -17.66 -15.85
C ALA A 92 -4.68 -17.48 -14.65
N GLY A 93 -4.95 -18.54 -13.89
CA GLY A 93 -5.74 -18.49 -12.67
C GLY A 93 -5.14 -17.57 -11.60
N ARG A 94 -3.81 -17.66 -11.39
CA ARG A 94 -3.08 -16.76 -10.47
C ARG A 94 -3.16 -15.30 -10.91
N LEU A 95 -2.87 -15.01 -12.18
CA LEU A 95 -2.96 -13.64 -12.71
C LEU A 95 -4.37 -13.06 -12.61
N ALA A 96 -5.39 -13.86 -12.93
CA ALA A 96 -6.79 -13.44 -12.83
C ALA A 96 -7.20 -13.20 -11.38
N ARG A 97 -6.76 -14.05 -10.45
CA ARG A 97 -6.93 -13.85 -9.01
C ARG A 97 -6.27 -12.57 -8.55
N ASP A 98 -5.00 -12.34 -8.86
CA ASP A 98 -4.25 -11.16 -8.42
C ASP A 98 -4.90 -9.87 -8.93
N ASN A 99 -5.33 -9.86 -10.20
CA ASN A 99 -6.05 -8.72 -10.79
C ASN A 99 -7.43 -8.52 -10.15
N TRP A 100 -8.15 -9.59 -9.82
CA TRP A 100 -9.42 -9.49 -9.08
C TRP A 100 -9.20 -8.90 -7.68
N GLU A 101 -8.25 -9.45 -6.92
CA GLU A 101 -7.92 -8.98 -5.57
C GLU A 101 -7.49 -7.50 -5.58
N SER A 102 -6.65 -7.11 -6.54
CA SER A 102 -6.23 -5.72 -6.70
C SER A 102 -7.41 -4.77 -7.01
N ARG A 103 -8.40 -5.21 -7.80
CA ARG A 103 -9.64 -4.46 -8.03
C ARG A 103 -10.50 -4.35 -6.78
N GLN A 104 -10.61 -5.41 -6.00
CA GLN A 104 -11.41 -5.41 -4.79
C GLN A 104 -10.81 -4.49 -3.72
N LEU A 105 -9.49 -4.51 -3.55
CA LEU A 105 -8.78 -3.56 -2.69
C LEU A 105 -8.97 -2.12 -3.17
N ALA A 106 -8.78 -1.85 -4.46
CA ALA A 106 -8.98 -0.52 -5.04
C ALA A 106 -10.38 0.03 -4.76
N LYS A 107 -11.42 -0.80 -4.96
CA LYS A 107 -12.82 -0.45 -4.63
C LYS A 107 -13.03 -0.21 -3.14
N ALA A 108 -12.43 -1.02 -2.27
CA ALA A 108 -12.57 -0.88 -0.82
C ALA A 108 -11.95 0.42 -0.32
N ILE A 109 -10.72 0.74 -0.77
CA ILE A 109 -10.09 2.03 -0.53
C ILE A 109 -10.95 3.15 -1.09
N ALA A 110 -11.52 2.97 -2.28
CA ALA A 110 -12.30 4.02 -2.91
C ALA A 110 -13.61 4.37 -2.19
N ARG A 111 -14.13 3.44 -1.37
CA ARG A 111 -15.32 3.65 -0.53
C ARG A 111 -14.99 4.28 0.81
N SER A 112 -13.74 4.24 1.25
CA SER A 112 -13.30 4.88 2.49
C SER A 112 -12.89 6.33 2.21
N ALA A 113 -13.79 7.27 2.49
CA ALA A 113 -13.53 8.70 2.26
C ALA A 113 -12.32 9.20 3.05
N GLY A 114 -12.20 8.82 4.34
CA GLY A 114 -11.06 9.20 5.17
C GLY A 114 -9.73 8.68 4.61
N LEU A 115 -9.68 7.41 4.21
CA LEU A 115 -8.46 6.83 3.63
C LEU A 115 -8.13 7.43 2.26
N GLN A 116 -9.13 7.70 1.41
CA GLN A 116 -8.89 8.41 0.16
C GLN A 116 -8.28 9.79 0.42
N THR A 117 -8.84 10.56 1.36
CA THR A 117 -8.32 11.89 1.70
C THR A 117 -6.87 11.81 2.20
N ALA A 118 -6.57 10.86 3.10
CA ALA A 118 -5.22 10.65 3.59
C ALA A 118 -4.23 10.29 2.46
N LEU A 119 -4.59 9.35 1.57
CA LEU A 119 -3.73 8.93 0.46
C LEU A 119 -3.57 10.02 -0.61
N LEU A 120 -4.60 10.82 -0.88
CA LEU A 120 -4.51 11.93 -1.84
C LEU A 120 -3.69 13.10 -1.31
N GLY A 121 -3.70 13.30 0.02
CA GLY A 121 -2.91 14.32 0.72
C GLY A 121 -1.52 13.86 1.15
N ALA A 122 -1.08 12.67 0.74
CA ALA A 122 0.28 12.18 0.96
C ALA A 122 1.25 12.79 -0.06
N ASP A 123 2.50 12.97 0.34
CA ASP A 123 3.59 13.42 -0.54
C ASP A 123 4.13 12.28 -1.41
N VAL A 124 4.06 11.03 -0.93
CA VAL A 124 4.40 9.80 -1.66
C VAL A 124 3.37 8.73 -1.33
N VAL A 125 2.99 7.91 -2.32
CA VAL A 125 2.16 6.73 -2.07
C VAL A 125 2.85 5.48 -2.63
N VAL A 126 3.04 4.46 -1.79
CA VAL A 126 3.70 3.21 -2.15
C VAL A 126 2.73 2.03 -2.16
N ALA A 127 2.79 1.24 -3.24
CA ALA A 127 2.24 -0.10 -3.29
C ALA A 127 3.27 -1.08 -2.71
N ALA A 128 2.93 -1.70 -1.58
CA ALA A 128 3.83 -2.64 -0.89
C ALA A 128 3.92 -4.01 -1.57
N ASP A 129 2.87 -4.40 -2.30
CA ASP A 129 2.77 -5.66 -3.02
C ASP A 129 1.96 -5.52 -4.32
N VAL A 130 1.89 -6.60 -5.10
CA VAL A 130 1.22 -6.60 -6.41
C VAL A 130 -0.28 -6.33 -6.28
N ALA A 131 -0.93 -6.79 -5.20
CA ALA A 131 -2.36 -6.55 -4.99
C ALA A 131 -2.63 -5.07 -4.68
N ALA A 132 -1.69 -4.36 -4.05
CA ALA A 132 -1.78 -2.92 -3.80
C ALA A 132 -1.69 -2.03 -5.06
N ASN A 133 -1.13 -2.54 -6.16
CA ASN A 133 -0.82 -1.72 -7.34
C ASN A 133 -2.02 -0.92 -7.87
N ARG A 134 -3.14 -1.58 -8.18
CA ARG A 134 -4.30 -0.88 -8.75
C ARG A 134 -4.90 0.15 -7.79
N ALA A 135 -4.85 -0.14 -6.49
CA ALA A 135 -5.32 0.73 -5.43
C ALA A 135 -4.51 2.03 -5.32
N VAL A 136 -3.21 1.97 -5.60
CA VAL A 136 -2.34 3.14 -5.68
C VAL A 136 -2.51 3.85 -7.03
N TRP A 137 -2.47 3.13 -8.14
CA TRP A 137 -2.52 3.73 -9.48
C TRP A 137 -3.85 4.39 -9.83
N GLN A 138 -4.96 4.00 -9.22
CA GLN A 138 -6.22 4.73 -9.36
C GLN A 138 -6.16 6.18 -8.86
N LEU A 139 -5.17 6.52 -8.01
CA LEU A 139 -4.96 7.88 -7.50
C LEU A 139 -4.26 8.79 -8.52
N ARG A 140 -3.66 8.24 -9.59
CA ARG A 140 -2.78 8.97 -10.53
C ARG A 140 -3.37 10.25 -11.11
N ARG A 141 -4.68 10.30 -11.32
CA ARG A 141 -5.37 11.50 -11.87
C ARG A 141 -5.84 12.49 -10.81
N ARG A 142 -5.63 12.18 -9.53
CA ARG A 142 -6.19 12.89 -8.37
C ARG A 142 -5.14 13.38 -7.38
N THR A 143 -3.89 12.96 -7.52
CA THR A 143 -2.77 13.43 -6.70
C THR A 143 -1.56 13.78 -7.56
N ALA A 144 -0.74 14.72 -7.08
CA ALA A 144 0.57 15.04 -7.64
C ALA A 144 1.70 14.21 -7.01
N ALA A 145 1.38 13.39 -5.98
CA ALA A 145 2.34 12.54 -5.30
C ALA A 145 2.97 11.52 -6.26
N PRO A 146 4.28 11.21 -6.14
CA PRO A 146 4.87 10.06 -6.77
C PRO A 146 4.16 8.79 -6.28
N LEU A 147 3.62 8.04 -7.23
CA LEU A 147 3.04 6.73 -7.01
C LEU A 147 4.09 5.69 -7.36
N VAL A 148 4.52 4.92 -6.36
CA VAL A 148 5.68 4.03 -6.48
C VAL A 148 5.35 2.60 -6.05
N HIS A 149 6.17 1.66 -6.49
CA HIS A 149 6.08 0.25 -6.10
C HIS A 149 7.35 -0.16 -5.36
N GLY A 150 7.18 -0.69 -4.16
CA GLY A 150 8.27 -1.24 -3.35
C GLY A 150 9.17 -0.21 -2.65
N PRO A 151 10.11 -0.71 -1.82
CA PRO A 151 10.88 0.09 -0.87
C PRO A 151 11.90 1.03 -1.54
N ILE A 152 12.61 0.57 -2.57
CA ILE A 152 13.68 1.35 -3.19
C ILE A 152 13.12 2.61 -3.89
N ALA A 153 12.04 2.45 -4.64
CA ALA A 153 11.39 3.57 -5.32
C ALA A 153 10.80 4.58 -4.32
N MET A 154 10.27 4.10 -3.19
CA MET A 154 9.82 4.94 -2.07
C MET A 154 10.98 5.74 -1.49
N MET A 155 12.12 5.12 -1.14
CA MET A 155 13.28 5.82 -0.59
C MET A 155 13.77 6.93 -1.52
N HIS A 156 13.88 6.65 -2.82
CA HIS A 156 14.26 7.66 -3.82
C HIS A 156 13.26 8.82 -3.92
N ALA A 157 11.96 8.52 -3.90
CA ALA A 157 10.93 9.55 -3.92
C ALA A 157 10.98 10.43 -2.65
N LEU A 158 11.15 9.82 -1.48
CA LEU A 158 11.26 10.51 -0.21
C LEU A 158 12.49 11.43 -0.16
N ARG A 159 13.67 10.94 -0.53
CA ARG A 159 14.90 11.75 -0.57
C ARG A 159 14.76 12.96 -1.50
N ARG A 160 14.22 12.74 -2.70
CA ARG A 160 13.97 13.83 -3.66
C ARG A 160 13.01 14.90 -3.15
N ILE A 161 12.06 14.53 -2.30
CA ILE A 161 11.11 15.47 -1.70
C ILE A 161 11.73 16.17 -0.48
N ALA A 162 12.54 15.45 0.29
CA ALA A 162 13.24 15.95 1.45
C ALA A 162 14.33 16.99 1.08
N GLU A 163 14.95 16.84 -0.09
CA GLU A 163 15.96 17.77 -0.63
C GLU A 163 15.38 19.07 -1.22
N ARG A 164 14.07 19.10 -1.52
CA ARG A 164 13.35 20.29 -2.02
C ARG A 164 12.91 21.17 -0.87
#